data_AF-H1VZC5-F1
#
_entry.id   AF-H1VZC5-F1
#
_cell.length_a   1.000
_cell.length_b   1.000
_cell.length_c   1.000
_cell.angle_alpha   90.00
_cell.angle_beta   90.00
_cell.angle_gamma   90.00
#
_symmetry.space_group_name_H-M   'P 1'
#
loop_
_entity.id
_entity.type
_entity.pdbx_description
1 polymer ?
#
loop_
_entity_poly.entity_id
_entity_poly.type
_entity_poly.pdbx_seq_one_letter_code
_entity_poly.pdbx_strand_id
1 'polypeptide(L)'
;MPTQVRIFSRPRPLGETLEKALHPSSVPRFIPDTPEPRKQQVEPSIPKETTRDARSMAVYTDKSVEGGVTFAGQDKLKHLPIPELDVTAQKYLTALKPLQSAREHSETTQAVHEFLKNDGPLLQEKLKAYAQNKTSYIEQF
;
A
#
# COMPACT_ATOMS: atom_id res chain seq x y z
N MET A 1 -24.06 13.79 36.70
CA MET A 1 -23.47 14.16 35.40
C MET A 1 -23.92 13.14 34.35
N PRO A 2 -24.85 13.47 33.43
CA PRO A 2 -25.27 12.53 32.39
C PRO A 2 -24.22 12.42 31.26
N THR A 3 -23.83 11.20 30.91
CA THR A 3 -22.86 10.88 29.84
C THR A 3 -23.49 11.00 28.45
N GLN A 4 -22.87 11.81 27.58
CA GLN A 4 -23.34 12.06 26.21
C GLN A 4 -22.86 10.96 25.25
N VAL A 5 -23.80 10.16 24.74
CA VAL A 5 -23.53 9.11 23.76
C VAL A 5 -23.61 9.70 22.35
N ARG A 6 -22.53 9.60 21.57
CA ARG A 6 -22.49 10.01 20.17
C ARG A 6 -23.11 8.92 19.31
N ILE A 7 -24.20 9.26 18.62
CA ILE A 7 -24.89 8.37 17.70
C ILE A 7 -24.38 8.66 16.28
N PHE A 8 -23.84 7.65 15.61
CA PHE A 8 -23.42 7.76 14.22
C PHE A 8 -24.61 7.43 13.31
N SER A 9 -24.92 8.35 12.39
CA SER A 9 -25.94 8.15 11.36
C SER A 9 -25.44 7.17 10.30
N ARG A 10 -26.32 6.28 9.84
CA ARG A 10 -25.97 5.30 8.79
C ARG A 10 -25.71 6.03 7.47
N PRO A 11 -24.63 5.69 6.75
CA PRO A 11 -24.36 6.29 5.44
C PRO A 11 -25.42 5.87 4.42
N ARG A 12 -25.66 6.75 3.44
CA ARG A 12 -26.62 6.49 2.37
C ARG A 12 -26.13 5.38 1.43
N PRO A 13 -27.04 4.59 0.83
CA PRO A 13 -26.66 3.55 -0.11
C PRO A 13 -26.04 4.15 -1.36
N LEU A 14 -25.07 3.43 -1.92
CA LEU A 14 -24.25 3.88 -3.05
C LEU A 14 -25.08 4.28 -4.29
N GLY A 15 -26.19 3.58 -4.53
CA GLY A 15 -27.10 3.84 -5.64
C GLY A 15 -27.68 5.27 -5.62
N GLU A 16 -28.07 5.78 -4.45
CA GLU A 16 -28.60 7.15 -4.32
C GLU A 16 -27.56 8.23 -4.61
N THR A 17 -26.28 7.95 -4.36
CA THR A 17 -25.20 8.90 -4.61
C THR A 17 -24.88 9.03 -6.10
N LEU A 18 -25.03 7.93 -6.86
CA LEU A 18 -24.78 7.90 -8.29
C LEU A 18 -25.87 8.61 -9.11
N GLU A 19 -27.11 8.59 -8.64
CA GLU A 19 -28.23 9.23 -9.36
C GLU A 19 -28.30 10.76 -9.14
N LYS A 20 -27.62 11.30 -8.13
CA LYS A 20 -27.61 12.73 -7.87
C LYS A 20 -26.50 13.44 -8.64
N ALA A 21 -26.86 14.02 -9.79
CA ALA A 21 -25.97 14.85 -10.59
C ALA A 21 -25.32 15.97 -9.76
N LEU A 22 -24.02 16.19 -9.98
CA LEU A 22 -23.19 17.18 -9.31
C LEU A 22 -23.65 18.60 -9.66
N HIS A 23 -24.34 19.25 -8.74
CA HIS A 23 -24.36 20.72 -8.72
C HIS A 23 -23.04 21.20 -8.13
N PRO A 24 -22.40 22.26 -8.66
CA PRO A 24 -21.21 22.85 -8.04
C PRO A 24 -21.59 23.38 -6.66
N SER A 25 -21.18 22.66 -5.62
CA SER A 25 -21.47 23.00 -4.23
C SER A 25 -20.53 24.10 -3.75
N SER A 26 -21.07 25.30 -3.54
CA SER A 26 -20.44 26.39 -2.79
C SER A 26 -20.38 26.01 -1.30
N VAL A 27 -19.22 25.54 -0.82
CA VAL A 27 -18.92 25.57 0.61
C VAL A 27 -17.48 26.09 0.82
N PRO A 28 -17.29 27.15 1.64
CA PRO A 28 -15.96 27.70 1.90
C PRO A 28 -15.19 26.82 2.88
N ARG A 29 -13.94 26.45 2.53
CA ARG A 29 -13.01 25.76 3.43
C ARG A 29 -12.21 26.83 4.19
N PHE A 30 -12.51 27.01 5.48
CA PHE A 30 -11.73 27.87 6.38
C PHE A 30 -10.35 27.25 6.65
N ILE A 31 -9.29 28.05 6.53
CA ILE A 31 -7.91 27.73 6.97
C ILE A 31 -7.53 28.76 8.04
N PRO A 32 -6.89 28.37 9.18
CA PRO A 32 -6.53 29.31 10.26
C PRO A 32 -5.40 30.28 9.89
N ASP A 33 -5.50 31.50 10.43
CA ASP A 33 -4.60 32.65 10.23
C ASP A 33 -3.16 32.44 10.71
N THR A 34 -2.20 32.94 9.91
CA THR A 34 -0.85 33.37 10.36
C THR A 34 -0.57 34.77 9.78
N PRO A 35 0.22 35.61 10.48
CA PRO A 35 -0.05 37.05 10.61
C PRO A 35 0.33 37.89 9.39
N GLU A 36 -0.55 38.84 9.04
CA GLU A 36 -0.36 39.90 8.04
C GLU A 36 0.83 40.82 8.34
N PRO A 37 1.34 41.53 7.31
CA PRO A 37 1.59 42.94 7.49
C PRO A 37 0.73 43.81 6.56
N ARG A 38 -0.12 44.58 7.23
CA ARG A 38 -0.45 46.00 7.03
C ARG A 38 -1.09 46.44 5.71
N LYS A 39 -2.40 46.67 5.83
CA LYS A 39 -3.28 47.46 4.95
C LYS A 39 -2.69 48.80 4.52
N GLN A 40 -2.79 49.10 3.23
CA GLN A 40 -2.90 50.47 2.76
C GLN A 40 -3.98 50.56 1.68
N GLN A 41 -5.03 51.29 2.02
CA GLN A 41 -6.21 51.60 1.21
C GLN A 41 -5.83 52.49 0.03
N VAL A 42 -6.33 52.25 -1.19
CA VAL A 42 -6.78 53.32 -2.12
C VAL A 42 -7.73 52.74 -3.18
N GLU A 43 -8.81 53.48 -3.44
CA GLU A 43 -9.80 53.28 -4.52
C GLU A 43 -9.22 53.29 -5.95
N PRO A 44 -9.93 52.68 -6.94
CA PRO A 44 -9.47 52.59 -8.30
C PRO A 44 -9.67 53.91 -9.07
N SER A 45 -8.56 54.53 -9.48
CA SER A 45 -8.51 55.44 -10.61
C SER A 45 -8.00 54.68 -11.84
N ILE A 46 -8.86 54.54 -12.85
CA ILE A 46 -8.55 54.09 -14.22
C ILE A 46 -7.67 55.23 -14.84
N PRO A 47 -6.63 55.02 -15.70
CA PRO A 47 -6.59 54.01 -16.77
C PRO A 47 -5.20 53.46 -17.22
N LYS A 48 -5.28 52.45 -18.13
CA LYS A 48 -4.29 52.02 -19.14
C LYS A 48 -3.00 51.36 -18.62
N GLU A 49 -2.79 50.09 -18.98
CA GLU A 49 -1.65 49.70 -19.83
C GLU A 49 -1.62 48.21 -20.19
N THR A 50 -1.26 48.00 -21.46
CA THR A 50 -0.41 46.92 -21.98
C THR A 50 -0.96 45.49 -21.88
N THR A 51 -1.31 44.97 -23.06
CA THR A 51 -1.52 43.55 -23.38
C THR A 51 -0.35 42.72 -22.84
N ARG A 52 -0.50 42.23 -21.61
CA ARG A 52 0.42 41.26 -21.02
C ARG A 52 0.00 39.90 -21.56
N ASP A 53 0.91 39.28 -22.30
CA ASP A 53 0.82 37.89 -22.72
C ASP A 53 0.23 37.04 -21.60
N ALA A 54 -0.98 36.55 -21.85
CA ALA A 54 -1.58 35.48 -21.07
C ALA A 54 -0.76 34.22 -21.34
N ARG A 55 0.44 34.15 -20.76
CA ARG A 55 1.13 32.90 -20.54
C ARG A 55 0.21 32.12 -19.63
N SER A 56 -0.64 31.30 -20.25
CA SER A 56 -1.60 30.47 -19.56
C SER A 56 -0.83 29.75 -18.47
N MET A 57 -1.40 29.73 -17.26
CA MET A 57 -0.94 28.83 -16.22
C MET A 57 -0.63 27.49 -16.87
N ALA A 58 0.57 26.96 -16.59
CA ALA A 58 1.08 25.75 -17.22
C ALA A 58 -0.07 24.79 -17.43
N VAL A 59 -0.56 24.73 -18.68
CA VAL A 59 -1.31 23.59 -19.14
C VAL A 59 -0.21 22.55 -19.01
N TYR A 60 -0.26 21.78 -17.93
CA TYR A 60 0.30 20.45 -17.97
C TYR A 60 -0.37 19.88 -19.20
N THR A 61 0.34 19.94 -20.33
CA THR A 61 0.07 19.05 -21.43
C THR A 61 0.17 17.73 -20.71
N ASP A 62 -0.98 17.14 -20.43
CA ASP A 62 -1.10 15.72 -20.21
C ASP A 62 -0.58 15.14 -21.53
N LYS A 63 0.75 15.13 -21.70
CA LYS A 63 1.42 14.05 -22.38
C LYS A 63 0.98 12.90 -21.53
N SER A 64 -0.18 12.34 -21.89
CA SER A 64 -0.79 11.16 -21.31
C SER A 64 0.37 10.34 -20.83
N VAL A 65 0.61 10.37 -19.52
CA VAL A 65 1.73 9.64 -18.93
C VAL A 65 1.43 8.25 -19.41
N GLU A 66 2.21 7.75 -20.36
CA GLU A 66 1.81 6.64 -21.22
C GLU A 66 1.57 5.49 -20.26
N GLY A 67 0.29 5.33 -19.91
CA GLY A 67 -0.07 4.82 -18.60
C GLY A 67 0.18 3.35 -18.70
N GLY A 68 1.26 2.88 -18.07
CA GLY A 68 1.58 1.47 -18.08
C GLY A 68 0.33 0.70 -17.73
N VAL A 69 -0.11 -0.19 -18.64
CA VAL A 69 -1.28 -1.02 -18.38
C VAL A 69 -0.99 -1.80 -17.10
N THR A 70 -1.88 -1.73 -16.11
CA THR A 70 -1.64 -2.16 -14.72
C THR A 70 -1.08 -3.60 -14.62
N PHE A 71 -1.41 -4.48 -15.56
CA PHE A 71 -0.99 -5.89 -15.57
C PHE A 71 0.00 -6.27 -16.68
N ALA A 72 0.54 -5.31 -17.44
CA ALA A 72 1.43 -5.58 -18.58
C ALA A 72 2.70 -6.37 -18.25
N GLY A 73 3.12 -6.37 -16.98
CA GLY A 73 4.29 -7.07 -16.49
C GLY A 73 4.02 -8.44 -15.87
N GLN A 74 2.76 -8.87 -15.69
CA GLN A 74 2.46 -10.09 -14.93
C GLN A 74 3.03 -11.35 -15.58
N ASP A 75 2.93 -11.46 -16.89
CA ASP A 75 3.45 -12.62 -17.62
C ASP A 75 4.99 -12.67 -17.64
N LYS A 76 5.66 -11.57 -17.25
CA LYS A 76 7.12 -11.46 -17.22
C LYS A 76 7.70 -11.69 -15.82
N LEU A 77 6.87 -11.87 -14.80
CA LEU A 77 7.35 -12.13 -13.44
C LEU A 77 8.01 -13.51 -13.38
N LYS A 78 9.16 -13.57 -12.71
CA LYS A 78 9.86 -14.84 -12.48
C LYS A 78 9.12 -15.65 -11.43
N HIS A 79 9.13 -16.96 -11.58
CA HIS A 79 8.64 -17.88 -10.56
C HIS A 79 9.39 -17.71 -9.24
N LEU A 80 8.69 -17.88 -8.13
CA LEU A 80 9.26 -17.80 -6.79
C LEU A 80 10.16 -19.03 -6.55
N PRO A 81 11.46 -18.85 -6.26
CA PRO A 81 12.36 -19.97 -6.03
C PRO A 81 12.08 -20.65 -4.69
N ILE A 82 12.22 -21.97 -4.65
CA ILE A 82 12.21 -22.74 -3.41
C ILE A 82 13.64 -22.74 -2.85
N PRO A 83 13.88 -22.23 -1.62
CA PRO A 83 15.20 -22.26 -1.01
C PRO A 83 15.64 -23.68 -0.62
N GLU A 84 16.95 -23.88 -0.44
CA GLU A 84 17.47 -25.14 0.09
C GLU A 84 17.00 -25.39 1.54
N LEU A 85 16.78 -26.67 1.84
CA LEU A 85 16.12 -27.09 3.08
C LEU A 85 16.97 -26.73 4.31
N ASP A 86 18.27 -27.02 4.28
CA ASP A 86 19.20 -26.70 5.37
C ASP A 86 19.26 -25.20 5.67
N VAL A 87 19.30 -24.38 4.63
CA VAL A 87 19.33 -22.91 4.77
C VAL A 87 18.03 -22.41 5.41
N THR A 88 16.90 -23.00 5.05
CA THR A 88 15.59 -22.66 5.61
C THR A 88 15.51 -23.08 7.08
N ALA A 89 15.97 -24.29 7.41
CA ALA A 89 16.04 -24.80 8.78
C ALA A 89 16.96 -23.94 9.68
N GLN A 90 18.11 -23.50 9.17
CA GLN A 90 19.01 -22.60 9.90
C GLN A 90 18.39 -21.23 10.18
N LYS A 91 17.71 -20.64 9.18
CA LYS A 91 16.99 -19.37 9.36
C LYS A 91 15.86 -19.51 10.38
N TYR A 92 15.14 -20.63 10.35
CA TYR A 92 14.11 -20.95 11.34
C TYR A 92 14.68 -21.00 12.77
N LEU A 93 15.78 -21.73 13.00
CA LEU A 93 16.45 -21.77 14.31
C LEU A 93 16.96 -20.38 14.75
N THR A 94 17.50 -19.60 13.82
CA THR A 94 17.99 -18.24 14.10
C THR A 94 16.85 -17.31 14.53
N ALA A 95 15.69 -17.40 13.87
CA ALA A 95 14.51 -16.62 14.21
C ALA A 95 13.91 -16.99 15.57
N LEU A 96 14.00 -18.26 15.97
CA LEU A 96 13.47 -18.73 17.26
C LEU A 96 14.39 -18.50 18.45
N LYS A 97 15.71 -18.43 18.22
CA LYS A 97 16.71 -18.27 19.29
C LYS A 97 16.40 -17.13 20.29
N PRO A 98 15.96 -15.93 19.90
CA PRO A 98 15.63 -14.87 20.87
C PRO A 98 14.27 -15.08 21.58
N LEU A 99 13.43 -16.01 21.10
CA LEU A 99 12.08 -16.25 21.60
C LEU A 99 12.01 -17.43 22.59
N GLN A 100 13.05 -18.26 22.66
CA GLN A 100 13.09 -19.51 23.41
C GLN A 100 14.14 -19.47 24.51
N SER A 101 13.88 -20.17 25.61
CA SER A 101 14.90 -20.49 26.60
C SER A 101 15.95 -21.45 26.02
N ALA A 102 17.11 -21.57 26.70
CA ALA A 102 18.17 -22.47 26.25
C ALA A 102 17.71 -23.94 26.14
N ARG A 103 16.83 -24.38 27.05
CA ARG A 103 16.27 -25.73 27.03
C ARG A 103 15.35 -25.94 25.83
N GLU A 104 14.38 -25.06 25.63
CA GLU A 104 13.43 -25.13 24.50
C GLU A 104 14.16 -25.04 23.15
N HIS A 105 15.20 -24.22 23.06
CA HIS A 105 16.00 -24.10 21.86
C HIS A 105 16.80 -25.38 21.56
N SER A 106 17.31 -26.07 22.58
CA SER A 106 17.95 -27.38 22.42
C SER A 106 16.95 -28.43 21.91
N GLU A 107 15.76 -28.49 22.50
CA GLU A 107 14.69 -29.40 22.07
C GLU A 107 14.28 -29.12 20.62
N THR A 108 14.10 -27.85 20.26
CA THR A 108 13.79 -27.42 18.88
C THR A 108 14.91 -27.78 17.90
N THR A 109 16.17 -27.60 18.29
CA THR A 109 17.32 -27.95 17.44
C THR A 109 17.38 -29.44 17.16
N GLN A 110 17.09 -30.28 18.16
CA GLN A 110 17.01 -31.73 17.97
C GLN A 110 15.89 -32.12 17.01
N ALA A 111 14.69 -31.55 17.18
CA ALA A 111 13.56 -31.80 16.30
C ALA A 111 13.85 -31.38 14.84
N VAL A 112 14.49 -30.23 14.62
CA VAL A 112 14.88 -29.78 13.29
C VAL A 112 15.90 -30.72 12.65
N HIS A 113 16.87 -31.19 13.42
CA HIS A 113 17.88 -32.13 12.91
C HIS A 113 17.27 -33.51 12.59
N GLU A 114 16.31 -33.98 13.37
CA GLU A 114 15.54 -35.19 13.06
C GLU A 114 14.72 -35.02 11.79
N PHE A 115 14.05 -33.88 11.63
CA PHE A 115 13.31 -33.53 10.41
C PHE A 115 14.23 -33.52 9.17
N LEU A 116 15.41 -32.92 9.25
CA LEU A 116 16.37 -32.88 8.13
C LEU A 116 16.89 -34.27 7.73
N LYS A 117 16.94 -35.22 8.66
CA LYS A 117 17.39 -36.60 8.39
C LYS A 117 16.29 -37.52 7.88
N ASN A 118 15.05 -37.27 8.30
CA ASN A 118 13.91 -38.15 8.05
C ASN A 118 13.00 -37.55 6.96
N ASP A 119 11.91 -36.89 7.36
CA ASP A 119 10.84 -36.50 6.46
C ASP A 119 11.18 -35.29 5.56
N GLY A 120 12.08 -34.42 6.02
CA GLY A 120 12.41 -33.15 5.39
C GLY A 120 12.79 -33.27 3.92
N PRO A 121 13.79 -34.11 3.54
CA PRO A 121 14.19 -34.29 2.15
C PRO A 121 13.04 -34.76 1.25
N LEU A 122 12.25 -35.74 1.71
CA LEU A 122 11.13 -36.28 0.94
C LEU A 122 10.02 -35.23 0.74
N LEU A 123 9.71 -34.44 1.76
CA LEU A 123 8.75 -33.35 1.67
C LEU A 123 9.25 -32.22 0.77
N GLN A 124 10.54 -31.89 0.83
CA GLN A 124 11.17 -30.89 -0.03
C GLN A 124 11.11 -31.30 -1.51
N GLU A 125 11.35 -32.58 -1.82
CA GLU A 125 11.20 -33.10 -3.19
C GLU A 125 9.76 -33.01 -3.68
N LYS A 126 8.79 -33.39 -2.84
CA LYS A 126 7.36 -33.25 -3.15
C LYS A 126 6.97 -31.78 -3.40
N LEU A 127 7.50 -30.85 -2.61
CA LEU A 127 7.29 -29.41 -2.80
C LEU A 127 7.89 -28.93 -4.12
N LYS A 128 9.12 -29.32 -4.44
CA LYS A 128 9.79 -29.01 -5.72
C LYS A 128 8.99 -29.56 -6.90
N ALA A 129 8.46 -30.78 -6.81
CA ALA A 129 7.61 -31.39 -7.83
C ALA A 129 6.27 -30.66 -8.00
N TYR A 130 5.62 -30.27 -6.90
CA TYR A 130 4.39 -29.50 -6.91
C TYR A 130 4.56 -28.13 -7.60
N ALA A 131 5.68 -27.45 -7.33
CA ALA A 131 5.96 -26.11 -7.86
C ALA A 131 6.17 -26.07 -9.38
N GLN A 132 6.54 -27.17 -10.02
CA GLN A 132 6.77 -27.21 -11.48
C GLN A 132 5.54 -26.84 -12.30
N ASN A 133 4.34 -27.08 -11.76
CA ASN A 133 3.07 -26.88 -12.47
C ASN A 133 2.29 -25.66 -11.95
N LYS A 134 2.92 -24.75 -11.19
CA LYS A 134 2.26 -23.62 -10.51
C LYS A 134 3.00 -22.32 -10.78
N THR A 135 2.26 -21.22 -10.86
CA THR A 135 2.84 -19.86 -10.97
C THR A 135 3.63 -19.50 -9.71
N SER A 136 3.07 -19.83 -8.53
CA SER A 136 3.72 -19.74 -7.24
C SER A 136 3.35 -20.95 -6.39
N TYR A 137 4.32 -21.55 -5.71
CA TYR A 137 4.10 -22.74 -4.89
C TYR A 137 3.28 -22.48 -3.63
N ILE A 138 3.08 -21.21 -3.24
CA ILE A 138 2.41 -20.81 -1.99
C ILE A 138 1.01 -20.22 -2.20
N GLU A 139 0.55 -20.03 -3.44
CA GLU A 139 -0.68 -19.27 -3.72
C GLU A 139 -1.96 -19.98 -3.27
N GLN A 140 -1.95 -21.31 -3.14
CA GLN A 140 -3.13 -22.12 -2.85
C GLN A 140 -3.24 -22.58 -1.39
N PHE A 141 -2.37 -22.08 -0.51
CA PHE A 141 -2.30 -22.45 0.91
C PHE A 141 -2.46 -21.22 1.80
#